data_AF-A0A929Y6B1-F1
#
_entry.id   AF-A0A929Y6B1-F1
#
_cell.length_a   1.000
_cell.length_b   1.000
_cell.length_c   1.000
_cell.angle_alpha   90.00
_cell.angle_beta   90.00
_cell.angle_gamma   90.00
#
_symmetry.space_group_name_H-M   'P 1'
#
loop_
_entity.id
_entity.type
_entity.pdbx_description
1 polymer ?
#
loop_
_entity_poly.entity_id
_entity_poly.type
_entity_poly.pdbx_seq_one_letter_code
_entity_poly.pdbx_strand_id
1 'polypeptide(L)'
;MRKWNALISVLILALFIVHAVSGTYQMAGILPGGSSFRKVLAFVMLVLLILHALIGTILGIETVKAMKKSGVFYLRENQAFFAQRISGFAMLLFILVHLLIFYVKDSPKFVLHDFGMQQLVVSILLVACLVVHLVFGIRQLLISLGIRSFSEILADVLFVVSV
;
A
#
# COMPACT_ATOMS: atom_id res chain seq x y z
N MET A 1 4.17 2.37 -18.38
CA MET A 1 3.18 2.14 -17.30
C MET A 1 3.71 1.29 -16.15
N ARG A 2 4.26 0.08 -16.40
CA ARG A 2 4.74 -0.82 -15.31
C ARG A 2 5.85 -0.24 -14.42
N LYS A 3 6.94 0.31 -15.01
CA LYS A 3 8.04 0.92 -14.25
C LYS A 3 7.59 2.11 -13.39
N TRP A 4 6.73 2.96 -13.95
CA TRP A 4 6.12 4.08 -13.22
C TRP A 4 5.26 3.59 -12.05
N ASN A 5 4.44 2.56 -12.26
CA ASN A 5 3.62 2.00 -11.19
C ASN A 5 4.45 1.40 -10.04
N ALA A 6 5.60 0.82 -10.39
CA ALA A 6 6.55 0.27 -9.45
C ALA A 6 7.22 1.37 -8.61
N LEU A 7 7.68 2.45 -9.24
CA LEU A 7 8.22 3.62 -8.53
C LEU A 7 7.18 4.22 -7.58
N ILE A 8 5.94 4.41 -8.07
CA ILE A 8 4.83 4.88 -7.25
C ILE A 8 4.58 3.95 -6.06
N SER A 9 4.63 2.62 -6.23
CA SER A 9 4.44 1.70 -5.10
C SER A 9 5.54 1.79 -4.04
N VAL A 10 6.80 2.03 -4.44
CA VAL A 10 7.90 2.25 -3.49
C VAL A 10 7.67 3.54 -2.71
N LEU A 11 7.27 4.62 -3.39
CA LEU A 11 6.94 5.89 -2.75
C LEU A 11 5.76 5.74 -1.77
N ILE A 12 4.68 5.06 -2.18
CA ILE A 12 3.54 4.78 -1.29
C ILE A 12 3.99 3.99 -0.06
N LEU A 13 4.82 2.96 -0.23
CA LEU A 13 5.30 2.16 0.89
C LEU A 13 6.11 3.01 1.88
N ALA A 14 7.00 3.87 1.39
CA ALA A 14 7.76 4.79 2.23
C ALA A 14 6.84 5.76 3.00
N LEU A 15 5.88 6.39 2.31
CA LEU A 15 4.91 7.29 2.94
C LEU A 15 4.00 6.57 3.93
N PHE A 16 3.60 5.34 3.63
CA PHE A 16 2.78 4.50 4.51
C PHE A 16 3.52 4.19 5.82
N ILE A 17 4.82 3.88 5.77
CA ILE A 17 5.63 3.66 6.98
C ILE A 17 5.63 4.91 7.85
N VAL A 18 5.89 6.09 7.26
CA VAL A 18 5.84 7.36 8.00
C VAL A 18 4.45 7.61 8.59
N HIS A 19 3.40 7.35 7.82
CA HIS A 19 2.01 7.47 8.26
C HIS A 19 1.72 6.53 9.44
N ALA A 20 2.05 5.24 9.33
CA ALA A 20 1.82 4.24 10.36
C ALA A 20 2.57 4.57 11.66
N VAL A 21 3.86 4.91 11.58
CA VAL A 21 4.67 5.28 12.74
C VAL A 21 4.11 6.55 13.41
N SER A 22 3.84 7.60 12.63
CA SER A 22 3.27 8.83 13.18
C SER A 22 1.86 8.62 13.78
N GLY A 23 1.07 7.74 13.20
CA GLY A 23 -0.24 7.33 13.73
C GLY A 23 -0.12 6.60 15.06
N THR A 24 0.83 5.68 15.22
CA THR A 24 1.08 5.01 16.50
C THR A 24 1.49 5.98 17.60
N TYR A 25 2.35 6.96 17.30
CA TYR A 25 2.72 7.99 18.27
C TYR A 25 1.56 8.91 18.63
N GLN A 26 0.65 9.20 17.69
CA GLN A 26 -0.57 9.94 17.99
C GLN A 26 -1.49 9.13 18.93
N MET A 27 -1.65 7.83 18.67
CA MET A 27 -2.44 6.94 19.53
C MET A 27 -1.85 6.76 20.92
N ALA A 28 -0.52 6.78 21.04
CA ALA A 28 0.21 6.75 22.30
C ALA A 28 0.18 8.09 23.06
N GLY A 29 -0.47 9.13 22.51
CA GLY A 29 -0.52 10.47 23.11
C GLY A 29 0.80 11.25 23.05
N ILE A 30 1.80 10.75 22.32
CA ILE A 30 3.13 11.37 22.18
C ILE A 30 3.07 12.53 21.18
N LEU A 31 2.31 12.38 20.09
CA LEU A 31 2.10 13.44 19.10
C LEU A 31 0.68 14.02 19.19
N PRO A 32 0.52 15.35 19.14
CA PRO A 32 -0.80 15.98 19.17
C PRO A 32 -1.59 15.60 17.93
N GLY A 33 -2.89 15.33 18.07
CA GLY A 33 -3.83 15.08 16.96
C GLY A 33 -4.00 16.28 16.02
N GLY A 34 -4.44 16.03 14.78
CA GLY A 34 -4.83 17.10 13.85
C GLY A 34 -3.72 17.91 13.16
N SER A 35 -2.45 17.49 13.22
CA SER A 35 -1.35 18.25 12.60
C SER A 35 -1.53 18.42 11.08
N SER A 36 -1.26 19.61 10.55
CA SER A 36 -1.28 19.89 9.10
C SER A 36 -0.37 18.96 8.30
N PHE A 37 0.81 18.62 8.85
CA PHE A 37 1.73 17.67 8.23
C PHE A 37 1.08 16.31 7.95
N ARG A 38 0.43 15.69 8.94
CA ARG A 38 -0.22 14.38 8.77
C ARG A 38 -1.42 14.43 7.83
N LYS A 39 -2.16 15.56 7.79
CA LYS A 39 -3.24 15.76 6.81
C LYS A 39 -2.70 15.80 5.38
N VAL A 40 -1.61 16.54 5.14
CA VAL A 40 -0.94 16.59 3.84
C VAL A 40 -0.35 15.22 3.48
N LEU A 41 0.32 14.55 4.41
CA LEU A 41 0.89 13.21 4.22
C LEU A 41 -0.20 12.20 3.79
N ALA A 42 -1.33 12.17 4.49
CA ALA A 42 -2.44 11.29 4.16
C ALA A 42 -3.03 11.61 2.79
N PHE A 43 -3.17 12.89 2.44
CA PHE A 43 -3.69 13.30 1.14
C PHE A 43 -2.75 12.93 -0.03
N VAL A 44 -1.45 13.23 0.09
CA VAL A 44 -0.44 12.86 -0.92
C VAL A 44 -0.40 11.35 -1.11
N MET A 45 -0.41 10.59 -0.01
CA MET A 45 -0.44 9.13 -0.06
C MET A 45 -1.72 8.62 -0.74
N LEU A 46 -2.89 9.21 -0.47
CA LEU A 46 -4.15 8.84 -1.11
C LEU A 46 -4.13 9.11 -2.62
N VAL A 47 -3.59 10.24 -3.08
CA VAL A 47 -3.45 10.54 -4.51
C VAL A 47 -2.56 9.52 -5.19
N LEU A 48 -1.38 9.23 -4.62
CA LEU A 48 -0.47 8.22 -5.17
C LEU A 48 -1.11 6.83 -5.19
N LEU A 49 -1.83 6.46 -4.13
CA LEU A 49 -2.57 5.21 -4.05
C LEU A 49 -3.61 5.09 -5.18
N ILE A 50 -4.40 6.14 -5.43
CA ILE A 50 -5.39 6.16 -6.51
C ILE A 50 -4.68 5.96 -7.86
N LEU A 51 -3.57 6.67 -8.11
CA LEU A 51 -2.78 6.49 -9.33
C LEU A 51 -2.27 5.04 -9.47
N HIS A 52 -1.74 4.47 -8.39
CA HIS A 52 -1.27 3.08 -8.38
C HIS A 52 -2.40 2.08 -8.67
N ALA A 53 -3.56 2.29 -8.05
CA ALA A 53 -4.73 1.45 -8.23
C ALA A 53 -5.29 1.52 -9.66
N LEU A 54 -5.34 2.71 -10.26
CA LEU A 54 -5.78 2.91 -11.64
C LEU A 54 -4.85 2.20 -12.63
N ILE A 55 -3.54 2.44 -12.54
CA ILE A 55 -2.57 1.79 -13.43
C ILE A 55 -2.59 0.27 -13.22
N GLY A 56 -2.65 -0.18 -11.96
CA GLY A 56 -2.77 -1.60 -11.62
C GLY A 56 -4.02 -2.26 -12.20
N THR A 57 -5.16 -1.56 -12.17
CA THR A 57 -6.44 -2.05 -12.72
C THR A 57 -6.38 -2.14 -14.24
N ILE A 58 -5.84 -1.14 -14.93
CA ILE A 58 -5.67 -1.14 -16.40
C ILE A 58 -4.82 -2.35 -16.81
N LEU A 59 -3.66 -2.53 -16.18
CA LEU A 59 -2.77 -3.67 -16.46
C LEU A 59 -3.46 -5.02 -16.14
N GLY A 60 -4.28 -5.06 -15.10
CA GLY A 60 -5.10 -6.22 -14.77
C GLY A 60 -6.11 -6.57 -15.87
N ILE A 61 -6.83 -5.56 -16.38
CA ILE A 61 -7.79 -5.72 -17.47
C ILE A 61 -7.09 -6.17 -18.76
N GLU A 62 -5.94 -5.61 -19.10
CA GLU A 62 -5.13 -6.04 -20.26
C GLU A 62 -4.75 -7.52 -20.15
N THR A 63 -4.34 -7.96 -18.95
CA THR A 63 -4.00 -9.37 -18.69
C THR A 63 -5.21 -10.27 -18.89
N VAL A 64 -6.39 -9.89 -18.37
CA VAL A 64 -7.63 -10.66 -18.54
C VAL A 64 -8.08 -10.71 -20.00
N LYS A 65 -7.96 -9.59 -20.73
CA LYS A 65 -8.24 -9.55 -22.17
C LYS A 65 -7.32 -10.49 -22.95
N ALA A 66 -6.03 -10.51 -22.62
CA ALA A 66 -5.06 -11.42 -23.24
C ALA A 66 -5.39 -12.89 -22.95
N MET A 67 -5.71 -13.23 -21.69
CA MET A 67 -6.16 -14.58 -21.31
C MET A 67 -7.39 -15.00 -22.11
N LYS A 68 -8.42 -14.14 -22.15
CA LYS A 68 -9.65 -14.41 -22.92
C LYS A 68 -9.38 -14.61 -24.41
N LYS A 69 -8.50 -13.80 -25.01
CA LYS A 69 -8.13 -13.93 -26.43
C LYS A 69 -7.39 -15.24 -26.72
N SER A 70 -6.53 -15.68 -25.80
CA SER A 70 -5.78 -16.92 -25.94
C SER A 70 -6.59 -18.20 -25.66
N GLY A 71 -7.73 -18.08 -24.96
CA GLY A 71 -8.50 -19.22 -24.48
C GLY A 71 -7.89 -19.96 -23.28
N VAL A 72 -6.71 -19.54 -22.82
CA VAL A 72 -5.98 -20.19 -21.71
C VAL A 72 -5.75 -19.20 -20.57
N PHE A 73 -6.18 -19.58 -19.37
CA PHE A 73 -6.18 -18.69 -18.20
C PHE A 73 -5.02 -18.93 -17.22
N TYR A 74 -4.37 -20.11 -17.26
CA TYR A 74 -3.23 -20.47 -16.39
C TYR A 74 -3.42 -20.02 -14.92
N LEU A 75 -4.58 -20.33 -14.34
CA LEU A 75 -4.99 -19.79 -13.03
C LEU A 75 -4.04 -20.22 -11.91
N ARG A 76 -3.50 -21.44 -12.00
CA ARG A 76 -2.60 -22.01 -10.99
C ARG A 76 -1.23 -21.36 -11.06
N GLU A 77 -0.73 -21.13 -12.27
CA GLU A 77 0.57 -20.51 -12.54
C GLU A 77 0.53 -19.00 -12.21
N ASN A 78 -0.65 -18.38 -12.37
CA ASN A 78 -0.88 -16.95 -12.11
C ASN A 78 -1.47 -16.67 -10.72
N GLN A 79 -1.43 -17.62 -9.77
CA GLN A 79 -2.00 -17.44 -8.43
C GLN A 79 -1.50 -16.18 -7.73
N ALA A 80 -0.18 -15.92 -7.78
CA ALA A 80 0.40 -14.72 -7.18
C ALA A 80 -0.16 -13.42 -7.77
N PHE A 81 -0.38 -13.39 -9.10
CA PHE A 81 -1.00 -12.26 -9.76
C PHE A 81 -2.42 -12.04 -9.26
N PHE A 82 -3.25 -13.09 -9.20
CA PHE A 82 -4.64 -12.96 -8.74
C PHE A 82 -4.73 -12.60 -7.25
N ALA A 83 -3.88 -13.21 -6.41
CA ALA A 83 -3.78 -12.87 -5.00
C ALA A 83 -3.43 -11.39 -4.80
N GLN A 84 -2.49 -10.85 -5.59
CA GLN A 84 -2.15 -9.43 -5.56
C GLN A 84 -3.32 -8.54 -6.02
N ARG A 85 -4.09 -8.95 -7.03
CA ARG A 85 -5.26 -8.18 -7.50
C ARG A 85 -6.40 -8.16 -6.48
N ILE A 86 -6.76 -9.33 -5.95
CA ILE A 86 -7.83 -9.45 -4.96
C ILE A 86 -7.47 -8.70 -3.67
N SER A 87 -6.25 -8.89 -3.15
CA SER A 87 -5.77 -8.14 -1.99
C SER A 87 -5.73 -6.63 -2.25
N GLY A 88 -5.35 -6.20 -3.45
CA GLY A 88 -5.39 -4.78 -3.83
C GLY A 88 -6.79 -4.19 -3.78
N PHE A 89 -7.80 -4.88 -4.34
CA PHE A 89 -9.20 -4.42 -4.27
C PHE A 89 -9.75 -4.43 -2.85
N ALA A 90 -9.45 -5.47 -2.07
CA ALA A 90 -9.84 -5.51 -0.65
C ALA A 90 -9.21 -4.35 0.14
N MET A 91 -7.95 -4.02 -0.15
CA MET A 91 -7.26 -2.90 0.48
C MET A 91 -7.93 -1.56 0.15
N LEU A 92 -8.35 -1.34 -1.10
CA LEU A 92 -9.10 -0.12 -1.47
C LEU A 92 -10.39 0.04 -0.66
N LEU A 93 -11.11 -1.06 -0.44
CA LEU A 93 -12.31 -1.06 0.40
C LEU A 93 -11.97 -0.69 1.85
N PHE A 94 -10.96 -1.34 2.45
CA PHE A 94 -10.58 -1.04 3.84
C PHE A 94 -9.99 0.36 4.00
N ILE A 95 -9.31 0.91 2.99
CA ILE A 95 -8.83 2.29 2.99
C ILE A 95 -10.01 3.27 2.99
N LEU A 96 -11.04 3.02 2.19
CA LEU A 96 -12.24 3.85 2.20
C LEU A 96 -12.93 3.82 3.58
N VAL A 97 -13.07 2.64 4.18
CA VAL A 97 -13.63 2.51 5.54
C VAL A 97 -12.74 3.21 6.58
N HIS A 98 -11.42 3.05 6.49
CA HIS A 98 -10.45 3.76 7.34
C HIS A 98 -10.63 5.28 7.22
N LEU A 99 -10.71 5.83 6.00
CA LEU A 99 -10.96 7.25 5.78
C LEU A 99 -12.28 7.70 6.43
N LEU A 100 -13.38 6.97 6.24
CA LEU A 100 -14.68 7.35 6.82
C LEU A 100 -14.65 7.37 8.35
N ILE A 101 -14.02 6.38 8.99
CA ILE A 101 -14.00 6.27 10.45
C ILE A 101 -13.07 7.32 11.09
N PHE A 102 -11.94 7.64 10.46
CA PHE A 102 -10.94 8.56 11.01
C PHE A 102 -11.10 10.02 10.54
N TYR A 103 -11.68 10.29 9.37
CA TYR A 103 -11.85 11.65 8.82
C TYR A 103 -13.13 12.33 9.32
N VAL A 104 -14.25 11.59 9.41
CA VAL A 104 -15.56 12.16 9.79
C VAL A 104 -15.62 12.51 11.29
N LYS A 105 -14.74 11.91 12.11
CA LYS A 105 -14.68 12.12 13.56
C LYS A 105 -13.78 13.27 14.02
N ASP A 106 -13.32 14.15 13.12
CA ASP A 106 -12.57 15.38 13.47
C ASP A 106 -13.50 16.35 14.25
N SER A 107 -13.73 16.03 15.53
CA SER A 107 -14.37 16.93 16.49
C SER A 107 -13.35 17.99 16.94
N PRO A 108 -13.73 19.26 17.12
CA PRO A 108 -12.80 20.37 17.41
C PRO A 108 -12.16 20.32 18.81
N LYS A 109 -12.35 19.25 19.58
CA LYS A 109 -11.78 19.10 20.91
C LYS A 109 -10.63 18.10 20.85
N PHE A 110 -9.48 18.51 21.37
CA PHE A 110 -8.25 17.71 21.60
C PHE A 110 -8.48 16.59 22.64
N VAL A 111 -9.54 15.82 22.49
CA VAL A 111 -9.79 14.63 23.29
C VAL A 111 -9.26 13.47 22.46
N LEU A 112 -8.36 12.69 23.05
CA LEU A 112 -8.00 11.38 22.53
C LEU A 112 -9.31 10.63 22.27
N HIS A 113 -9.76 10.53 21.03
CA HIS A 113 -10.97 9.78 20.73
C HIS A 113 -10.62 8.32 20.97
N ASP A 114 -11.38 7.63 21.82
CA ASP A 114 -11.10 6.22 22.13
C ASP A 114 -10.97 5.41 20.84
N PHE A 115 -9.79 4.79 20.68
CA PHE A 115 -9.53 3.85 19.60
C PHE A 115 -10.39 2.61 19.84
N GLY A 116 -11.61 2.66 19.31
CA GLY A 116 -12.60 1.64 19.50
C GLY A 116 -12.29 0.36 18.74
N MET A 117 -13.05 -0.69 19.07
CA MET A 117 -12.93 -2.00 18.43
C MET A 117 -13.09 -1.95 16.90
N GLN A 118 -13.93 -1.06 16.39
CA GLN A 118 -14.15 -0.90 14.95
C GLN A 118 -12.89 -0.35 14.26
N GLN A 119 -12.26 0.67 14.83
CA GLN A 119 -10.99 1.23 14.36
C GLN A 119 -9.88 0.16 14.35
N LEU A 120 -9.81 -0.64 15.42
CA LEU A 120 -8.84 -1.73 15.56
C LEU A 120 -9.03 -2.77 14.47
N VAL A 121 -10.24 -3.30 14.32
CA VAL A 121 -10.55 -4.37 13.36
C VAL A 121 -10.24 -3.93 11.94
N VAL A 122 -10.70 -2.74 11.54
CA VAL A 122 -10.43 -2.22 10.19
C VAL A 122 -8.94 -2.02 9.96
N SER A 123 -8.20 -1.52 10.95
CA SER A 123 -6.75 -1.31 10.83
C SER A 123 -5.99 -2.63 10.72
N ILE A 124 -6.35 -3.66 11.49
CA ILE A 124 -5.75 -4.99 11.39
C ILE A 124 -6.04 -5.62 10.03
N LEU A 125 -7.29 -5.58 9.56
CA LEU A 125 -7.67 -6.12 8.25
C LEU A 125 -6.95 -5.39 7.11
N LEU A 126 -6.83 -4.06 7.20
CA LEU A 126 -6.08 -3.27 6.23
C LEU A 126 -4.61 -3.68 6.17
N VAL A 127 -3.96 -3.83 7.33
CA VAL A 127 -2.56 -4.28 7.41
C VAL A 127 -2.41 -5.71 6.90
N ALA A 128 -3.34 -6.61 7.21
CA ALA A 128 -3.33 -7.97 6.69
C ALA A 128 -3.42 -7.99 5.15
N CYS A 129 -4.32 -7.19 4.56
CA CYS A 129 -4.41 -7.05 3.11
C CYS A 129 -3.12 -6.45 2.50
N LEU A 130 -2.51 -5.46 3.16
CA LEU A 130 -1.24 -4.89 2.74
C LEU A 130 -0.12 -5.94 2.73
N VAL A 131 0.01 -6.73 3.80
CA VAL A 131 1.03 -7.79 3.89
C VAL A 131 0.87 -8.79 2.76
N VAL A 132 -0.35 -9.27 2.51
CA VAL A 132 -0.64 -10.19 1.40
C VAL A 132 -0.26 -9.54 0.06
N HIS A 133 -0.66 -8.28 -0.16
CA HIS A 133 -0.36 -7.56 -1.40
C HIS A 133 1.15 -7.39 -1.63
N LEU A 134 1.92 -7.10 -0.57
CA LEU A 134 3.38 -6.95 -0.63
C LEU A 134 4.08 -8.28 -0.88
N VAL A 135 3.71 -9.34 -0.15
CA VAL A 135 4.33 -10.67 -0.29
C VAL A 135 4.17 -11.19 -1.71
N PHE A 136 2.97 -11.10 -2.29
CA PHE A 136 2.74 -11.55 -3.67
C PHE A 136 3.20 -10.55 -4.73
N GLY A 137 3.50 -9.30 -4.36
CA GLY A 137 3.91 -8.24 -5.28
C GLY A 137 5.42 -7.96 -5.32
N ILE A 138 6.19 -8.39 -4.32
CA ILE A 138 7.62 -8.04 -4.19
C ILE A 138 8.43 -8.55 -5.38
N ARG A 139 8.15 -9.76 -5.87
CA ARG A 139 8.87 -10.33 -7.01
C ARG A 139 8.61 -9.53 -8.28
N GLN A 140 7.37 -9.17 -8.53
CA GLN A 140 6.96 -8.37 -9.69
C GLN A 140 7.54 -6.96 -9.61
N LEU A 141 7.62 -6.39 -8.40
CA LEU A 141 8.27 -5.11 -8.15
C LEU A 141 9.75 -5.17 -8.54
N LEU A 142 10.51 -6.14 -8.02
CA LEU A 142 11.93 -6.31 -8.35
C LEU A 142 12.16 -6.48 -9.85
N ILE A 143 11.39 -7.34 -10.51
CA ILE A 143 11.46 -7.55 -11.97
C ILE A 143 11.20 -6.24 -12.72
N SER A 144 10.21 -5.47 -12.31
CA SER A 144 9.86 -4.21 -12.99
C SER A 144 10.93 -3.13 -12.82
N LEU A 145 11.71 -3.17 -11.74
CA LEU A 145 12.84 -2.30 -11.47
C LEU A 145 14.15 -2.83 -12.10
N GLY A 146 14.13 -4.01 -12.72
CA GLY A 146 15.32 -4.63 -13.31
C GLY A 146 16.26 -5.26 -12.28
N ILE A 147 15.77 -5.51 -11.07
CA ILE A 147 16.54 -6.04 -9.96
C ILE A 147 16.45 -7.57 -9.98
N ARG A 148 17.61 -8.23 -10.06
CA ARG A 148 17.70 -9.69 -10.17
C ARG A 148 17.56 -10.38 -8.81
N SER A 149 18.17 -9.83 -7.77
CA SER A 149 18.03 -10.29 -6.38
C SER A 149 18.14 -9.13 -5.40
N PHE A 150 17.39 -9.19 -4.29
CA PHE A 150 17.52 -8.24 -3.19
C PHE A 150 18.88 -8.34 -2.48
N SER A 151 19.49 -9.53 -2.48
CA SER A 151 20.81 -9.76 -1.87
C SER A 151 21.93 -9.00 -2.59
N GLU A 152 21.82 -8.86 -3.91
CA GLU A 152 22.81 -8.14 -4.73
C GLU A 152 22.74 -6.64 -4.45
N ILE A 153 21.53 -6.06 -4.35
CA ILE A 153 21.38 -4.65 -3.96
C ILE A 153 21.88 -4.38 -2.55
N LEU A 154 21.57 -5.26 -1.60
CA LEU A 154 22.03 -5.07 -0.23
C LEU A 154 23.56 -5.12 -0.17
N ALA A 155 24.20 -6.03 -0.91
CA ALA A 155 25.65 -6.09 -1.03
C ALA A 155 26.23 -4.82 -1.67
N ASP A 156 25.64 -4.33 -2.77
CA ASP A 156 26.08 -3.13 -3.46
C ASP A 156 25.92 -1.86 -2.60
N VAL A 157 24.80 -1.74 -1.89
CA VAL A 157 24.56 -0.61 -0.97
C VAL A 157 25.51 -0.68 0.22
N LEU A 158 25.69 -1.85 0.82
CA LEU A 158 26.65 -2.03 1.91
C LEU A 158 28.08 -1.72 1.44
N PHE A 159 28.45 -2.11 0.22
CA PHE A 159 29.74 -1.79 -0.37
C PHE A 159 29.93 -0.28 -0.55
N VAL A 160 28.95 0.43 -1.14
CA VAL A 160 29.00 1.89 -1.31
C VAL A 160 29.02 2.64 0.02
N VAL A 161 28.28 2.17 1.02
CA VAL A 161 28.27 2.78 2.37
C VAL A 161 29.55 2.45 3.16
N SER A 162 30.27 1.39 2.79
CA SER A 162 31.53 0.99 3.44
C SER A 162 32.78 1.73 2.96
N VAL A 163 32.66 2.57 1.91
CA VAL A 163 33.72 3.45 1.38
C VAL A 163 33.53 4.86 1.91
#